data_AF-A0A1Y2D230-F1
#
_entry.id   AF-A0A1Y2D230-F1
#
_cell.length_a   1.000
_cell.length_b   1.000
_cell.length_c   1.000
_cell.angle_alpha   90.00
_cell.angle_beta   90.00
_cell.angle_gamma   90.00
#
_symmetry.space_group_name_H-M   'P 1'
#
loop_
_entity.id
_entity.type
_entity.pdbx_description
1 polymer ?
#
loop_
_entity_poly.entity_id
_entity_poly.type
_entity_poly.pdbx_seq_one_letter_code
_entity_poly.pdbx_strand_id
1 'polypeptide(L)'
;MKFLYPVIALCSLLFANNVEARWKPTPKTTWNYVLGHDVDISIETAKAVDIDVRKSAEKIQKLHNAGIKVICYFSAGTLEDFRDDYDQYMKVKGLVKEVYDDWPDERWLDFRVEGLKPLIKNRMKIAVSKKCDGIEVDNLDAYQMDIVKKWKNPITKADTIKFAKWLGSTAHSLGLSIGLKNVVGIIDDVADYYDFAINEECANHNECYLYNNFLKSGKAVFGVTYKGLAKNKKDLCNNLSGLGMSMIVKEGSKLVQEGTTFDGKVHCGSSFSNAVGVAVKPGSKVSTTKKVTTTTKKVTTNKKVTTTKKVSSTKKTSKKVTTSKKVTTSKKVTTSVKPSVKATTTKTAASKKIKVVKKVVTKKIVKKI
;
A
#
# COMPACT_ATOMS: atom_id res chain seq x y z
N MET A 1 57.49 -40.82 -13.14
CA MET A 1 56.34 -40.27 -12.36
C MET A 1 56.72 -38.90 -11.83
N LYS A 2 56.16 -37.83 -12.40
CA LYS A 2 55.95 -36.53 -11.74
C LYS A 2 54.96 -35.74 -12.60
N PHE A 3 53.81 -35.50 -11.99
CA PHE A 3 52.61 -34.88 -12.51
C PHE A 3 52.71 -33.33 -12.46
N LEU A 4 51.80 -32.68 -13.22
CA LEU A 4 51.06 -31.43 -12.89
C LEU A 4 51.85 -30.10 -13.04
N TYR A 5 51.34 -29.00 -13.61
CA TYR A 5 49.97 -28.47 -13.76
C TYR A 5 49.84 -27.62 -15.06
N PRO A 6 48.66 -27.53 -15.70
CA PRO A 6 48.40 -26.53 -16.73
C PRO A 6 48.12 -25.15 -16.11
N VAL A 7 48.74 -24.12 -16.69
CA VAL A 7 48.45 -22.70 -16.44
C VAL A 7 47.10 -22.37 -17.08
N ILE A 8 46.00 -22.68 -16.41
CA ILE A 8 44.69 -22.10 -16.71
C ILE A 8 44.00 -21.81 -15.38
N ALA A 9 44.30 -20.65 -14.81
CA ALA A 9 43.44 -20.06 -13.80
C ALA A 9 43.51 -18.53 -13.89
N LEU A 10 42.32 -17.94 -13.93
CA LEU A 10 42.01 -16.58 -13.51
C LEU A 10 42.20 -15.44 -14.52
N CYS A 11 41.23 -15.31 -15.44
CA CYS A 11 40.82 -13.98 -15.93
C CYS A 11 39.30 -13.94 -16.22
N SER A 12 38.51 -14.37 -15.25
CA SER A 12 37.03 -14.32 -15.30
C SER A 12 36.46 -13.66 -14.05
N LEU A 13 36.98 -12.50 -13.70
CA LEU A 13 36.39 -11.61 -12.70
C LEU A 13 36.27 -10.22 -13.31
N LEU A 14 35.13 -9.57 -13.01
CA LEU A 14 34.78 -8.17 -13.29
C LEU A 14 33.91 -7.88 -14.53
N PHE A 15 32.86 -8.68 -14.74
CA PHE A 15 31.54 -8.09 -15.00
C PHE A 15 30.58 -8.49 -13.88
N ALA A 16 31.00 -8.29 -12.64
CA ALA A 16 30.01 -8.08 -11.58
C ALA A 16 29.38 -6.72 -11.91
N ASN A 17 28.29 -6.74 -12.68
CA ASN A 17 27.34 -5.64 -12.60
C ASN A 17 27.04 -5.53 -11.10
N ASN A 18 27.51 -4.46 -10.46
CA ASN A 18 27.03 -4.05 -9.16
C ASN A 18 25.55 -3.71 -9.38
N VAL A 19 24.72 -4.75 -9.43
CA VAL A 19 23.29 -4.62 -9.23
C VAL A 19 23.19 -4.23 -7.77
N GLU A 20 23.29 -2.93 -7.50
CA GLU A 20 22.98 -2.43 -6.17
C GLU A 20 21.60 -2.97 -5.82
N ALA A 21 21.57 -3.74 -4.74
CA ALA A 21 20.33 -4.31 -4.27
C ALA A 21 19.38 -3.16 -3.96
N ARG A 22 18.17 -3.22 -4.54
CA ARG A 22 17.10 -2.27 -4.28
C ARG A 22 16.92 -2.05 -2.77
N TRP A 23 16.85 -0.79 -2.34
CA TRP A 23 16.80 -0.41 -0.92
C TRP A 23 15.48 -0.81 -0.24
N LYS A 24 15.50 -1.77 0.67
CA LYS A 24 14.31 -2.19 1.43
C LYS A 24 14.38 -1.67 2.87
N PRO A 25 13.69 -0.57 3.24
CA PRO A 25 13.72 -0.09 4.61
C PRO A 25 13.00 -1.06 5.54
N THR A 26 13.56 -1.27 6.73
CA THR A 26 13.03 -2.16 7.76
C THR A 26 12.14 -1.38 8.75
N PRO A 27 11.26 -2.05 9.51
CA PRO A 27 10.54 -1.41 10.62
C PRO A 27 11.47 -0.57 11.49
N LYS A 28 10.98 0.59 11.95
CA LYS A 28 11.71 1.59 12.75
C LYS A 28 12.81 2.38 12.06
N THR A 29 13.04 2.23 10.76
CA THR A 29 13.87 3.20 10.02
C THR A 29 13.31 4.60 10.26
N THR A 30 14.11 5.52 10.82
CA THR A 30 13.66 6.90 11.06
C THR A 30 13.49 7.60 9.74
N TRP A 31 12.48 8.45 9.66
CA TRP A 31 12.12 9.12 8.42
C TRP A 31 11.66 10.55 8.67
N ASN A 32 11.68 11.38 7.64
CA ASN A 32 11.01 12.67 7.61
C ASN A 32 10.29 12.88 6.29
N TYR A 33 9.26 13.71 6.28
CA TYR A 33 8.43 14.00 5.11
C TYR A 33 8.44 15.50 4.83
N VAL A 34 9.08 15.90 3.73
CA VAL A 34 9.44 17.29 3.44
C VAL A 34 9.14 17.62 1.98
N LEU A 35 7.87 17.93 1.68
CA LEU A 35 7.45 18.33 0.33
C LEU A 35 7.43 19.86 0.15
N GLY A 36 7.26 20.63 1.23
CA GLY A 36 6.97 22.06 1.13
C GLY A 36 8.18 22.99 0.99
N HIS A 37 9.39 22.51 1.27
CA HIS A 37 10.63 23.25 1.02
C HIS A 37 11.83 22.31 0.88
N ASP A 38 13.04 22.87 0.87
CA ASP A 38 14.28 22.10 0.84
C ASP A 38 14.69 21.64 2.24
N VAL A 39 15.24 20.42 2.33
CA VAL A 39 15.82 19.87 3.56
C VAL A 39 17.14 20.57 3.89
N ASP A 40 17.26 21.19 5.06
CA ASP A 40 18.54 21.55 5.66
C ASP A 40 19.20 20.27 6.22
N ILE A 41 20.29 19.88 5.54
CA ILE A 41 21.00 18.64 5.81
C ILE A 41 21.75 18.71 7.16
N SER A 42 22.11 19.90 7.61
CA SER A 42 22.91 20.09 8.84
C SER A 42 22.15 19.71 10.11
N ILE A 43 20.82 19.77 10.06
CA ILE A 43 19.93 19.47 11.19
C ILE A 43 19.09 18.20 10.98
N GLU A 44 19.16 17.57 9.81
CA GLU A 44 18.40 16.35 9.52
C GLU A 44 19.02 15.13 10.21
N THR A 45 18.20 14.39 10.94
CA THR A 45 18.63 13.22 11.72
C THR A 45 17.96 11.92 11.27
N ALA A 46 16.96 12.02 10.39
CA ALA A 46 16.29 10.87 9.81
C ALA A 46 17.21 10.07 8.88
N LYS A 47 17.02 8.75 8.85
CA LYS A 47 17.73 7.86 7.92
C LYS A 47 17.15 7.87 6.52
N ALA A 48 15.91 8.32 6.36
CA ALA A 48 15.27 8.53 5.08
C ALA A 48 14.50 9.87 5.06
N VAL A 49 14.48 10.54 3.92
CA VAL A 49 13.62 11.71 3.70
C VAL A 49 12.79 11.50 2.44
N ASP A 50 11.53 11.88 2.52
CA ASP A 50 10.63 11.92 1.38
C ASP A 50 10.48 13.35 0.89
N ILE A 51 10.86 13.59 -0.37
CA ILE A 51 10.93 14.90 -1.03
C ILE A 51 10.30 14.84 -2.42
N ASP A 52 9.86 15.97 -2.95
CA ASP A 52 9.28 16.03 -4.30
C ASP A 52 10.28 15.62 -5.40
N VAL A 53 9.84 14.84 -6.39
CA VAL A 53 10.69 14.39 -7.51
C VAL A 53 11.30 15.56 -8.31
N ARG A 54 10.78 16.78 -8.21
CA ARG A 54 11.35 17.98 -8.86
C ARG A 54 12.70 18.41 -8.27
N LYS A 55 13.05 18.01 -7.04
CA LYS A 55 14.36 18.35 -6.44
C LYS A 55 15.52 17.89 -7.33
N SER A 56 16.63 18.63 -7.31
CA SER A 56 17.76 18.38 -8.22
C SER A 56 18.52 17.11 -7.84
N ALA A 57 19.19 16.48 -8.82
CA ALA A 57 20.09 15.37 -8.57
C ALA A 57 21.23 15.76 -7.60
N GLU A 58 21.71 17.00 -7.67
CA GLU A 58 22.72 17.52 -6.74
C GLU A 58 22.21 17.54 -5.30
N LYS A 59 20.95 17.94 -5.06
CA LYS A 59 20.36 17.93 -3.72
C LYS A 59 20.27 16.51 -3.16
N ILE A 60 19.86 15.57 -4.00
CA ILE A 60 19.77 14.15 -3.64
C ILE A 60 21.17 13.60 -3.32
N GLN A 61 22.18 13.92 -4.14
CA GLN A 61 23.56 13.53 -3.87
C GLN A 61 24.08 14.08 -2.54
N LYS A 62 23.76 15.33 -2.18
CA LYS A 62 24.14 15.90 -0.88
C LYS A 62 23.50 15.14 0.29
N LEU A 63 22.23 14.72 0.16
CA LEU A 63 21.56 13.87 1.16
C LEU A 63 22.23 12.51 1.27
N HIS A 64 22.58 11.88 0.14
CA HIS A 64 23.32 10.60 0.15
C HIS A 64 24.69 10.72 0.78
N ASN A 65 25.42 11.81 0.54
CA ASN A 65 26.72 12.07 1.15
C ASN A 65 26.61 12.21 2.68
N ALA A 66 25.45 12.62 3.19
CA ALA A 66 25.13 12.64 4.62
C ALA A 66 24.59 11.28 5.15
N GLY A 67 24.56 10.25 4.30
CA GLY A 67 24.06 8.91 4.66
C GLY A 67 22.54 8.82 4.75
N ILE A 68 21.80 9.77 4.17
CA ILE A 68 20.35 9.83 4.17
C ILE A 68 19.81 9.21 2.89
N LYS A 69 18.85 8.29 3.01
CA LYS A 69 18.12 7.70 1.87
C LYS A 69 17.02 8.64 1.38
N VAL A 70 16.78 8.67 0.07
CA VAL A 70 15.80 9.58 -0.54
C VAL A 70 14.64 8.82 -1.18
N ILE A 71 13.43 9.15 -0.73
CA ILE A 71 12.18 8.78 -1.39
C ILE A 71 11.71 9.98 -2.22
N CYS A 72 11.39 9.75 -3.49
CA CYS A 72 10.92 10.79 -4.40
C CYS A 72 9.41 10.70 -4.61
N TYR A 73 8.70 11.74 -4.17
CA TYR A 73 7.25 11.88 -4.30
C TYR A 73 6.82 12.30 -5.71
N PHE A 74 5.75 11.66 -6.20
CA PHE A 74 4.85 12.23 -7.21
C PHE A 74 3.46 11.60 -7.12
N SER A 75 2.42 12.31 -7.59
CA SER A 75 1.08 11.72 -7.69
C SER A 75 0.96 10.79 -8.90
N ALA A 76 0.37 9.61 -8.70
CA ALA A 76 0.02 8.68 -9.78
C ALA A 76 -1.48 8.64 -10.08
N GLY A 77 -2.32 9.07 -9.13
CA GLY A 77 -3.78 9.14 -9.27
C GLY A 77 -4.33 10.53 -9.59
N THR A 78 -3.52 11.58 -9.45
CA THR A 78 -3.87 12.97 -9.79
C THR A 78 -2.78 13.62 -10.64
N LEU A 79 -3.14 14.72 -11.30
CA LEU A 79 -2.26 15.61 -12.04
C LEU A 79 -2.27 16.97 -11.37
N GLU A 80 -1.10 17.38 -10.89
CA GLU A 80 -0.82 18.72 -10.36
C GLU A 80 -0.45 19.66 -11.51
N ASP A 81 -1.04 20.86 -11.54
CA ASP A 81 -0.89 21.83 -12.65
C ASP A 81 0.52 22.41 -12.83
N PHE A 82 1.31 22.45 -11.75
CA PHE A 82 2.68 22.96 -11.73
C PHE A 82 3.73 21.96 -12.23
N ARG A 83 3.32 20.76 -12.70
CA ARG A 83 4.27 19.73 -13.16
C ARG A 83 4.76 20.04 -14.57
N ASP A 84 6.07 19.88 -14.79
CA ASP A 84 6.70 20.12 -16.10
C ASP A 84 6.11 19.25 -17.24
N ASP A 85 5.51 18.11 -16.90
CA ASP A 85 4.85 17.19 -17.84
C ASP A 85 3.33 17.39 -17.95
N TYR A 86 2.77 18.46 -17.37
CA TYR A 86 1.32 18.73 -17.35
C TYR A 86 0.68 18.68 -18.74
N ASP A 87 1.26 19.39 -19.71
CA ASP A 87 0.74 19.44 -21.08
C ASP A 87 0.76 18.07 -21.77
N GLN A 88 1.67 17.18 -21.38
CA GLN A 88 1.72 15.83 -21.94
C GLN A 88 0.54 14.99 -21.46
N TYR A 89 0.14 15.14 -20.19
CA TYR A 89 -1.05 14.50 -19.64
C TYR A 89 -2.33 15.03 -20.29
N MET A 90 -2.43 16.35 -20.46
CA MET A 90 -3.59 17.01 -21.08
C MET A 90 -3.83 16.57 -22.54
N LYS A 91 -2.77 16.19 -23.26
CA LYS A 91 -2.86 15.64 -24.63
C LYS A 91 -3.45 14.23 -24.68
N VAL A 92 -3.50 13.50 -23.56
CA VAL A 92 -4.05 12.14 -23.52
C VAL A 92 -5.57 12.20 -23.36
N LYS A 93 -6.29 11.91 -24.45
CA LYS A 93 -7.75 11.94 -24.48
C LYS A 93 -8.37 11.07 -23.38
N GLY A 94 -9.20 11.69 -22.54
CA GLY A 94 -9.98 11.02 -21.49
C GLY A 94 -9.18 10.66 -20.23
N LEU A 95 -7.88 10.97 -20.17
CA LEU A 95 -7.03 10.72 -19.00
C LEU A 95 -7.35 11.67 -17.86
N VAL A 96 -7.32 12.99 -18.14
CA VAL A 96 -7.52 14.02 -17.12
C VAL A 96 -9.00 14.23 -16.88
N LYS A 97 -9.39 14.15 -15.61
CA LYS A 97 -10.77 14.15 -15.13
C LYS A 97 -11.01 15.36 -14.23
N GLU A 98 -12.04 15.31 -13.41
CA GLU A 98 -12.55 16.38 -12.57
C GLU A 98 -11.50 16.87 -11.55
N VAL A 99 -11.64 18.13 -11.12
CA VAL A 99 -10.79 18.75 -10.09
C VAL A 99 -10.93 17.96 -8.78
N TYR A 100 -9.84 17.84 -8.05
CA TYR A 100 -9.89 17.30 -6.70
C TYR A 100 -10.37 18.40 -5.74
N ASP A 101 -11.57 18.24 -5.17
CA ASP A 101 -12.20 19.24 -4.28
C ASP A 101 -11.30 19.82 -3.17
N ASP A 102 -10.43 19.01 -2.55
CA ASP A 102 -9.51 19.48 -1.50
C ASP A 102 -8.24 20.17 -2.07
N TRP A 103 -7.98 20.02 -3.37
CA TRP A 103 -6.78 20.47 -4.10
C TRP A 103 -7.18 21.08 -5.46
N PRO A 104 -7.53 22.38 -5.52
CA PRO A 104 -7.99 23.04 -6.75
C PRO A 104 -7.01 22.95 -7.93
N ASP A 105 -5.72 22.88 -7.61
CA ASP A 105 -4.60 22.79 -8.56
C ASP A 105 -4.30 21.34 -8.98
N GLU A 106 -5.09 20.37 -8.48
CA GLU A 106 -4.99 18.95 -8.83
C GLU A 106 -6.26 18.43 -9.53
N ARG A 107 -6.06 17.53 -10.49
CA ARG A 107 -7.14 16.82 -11.19
C ARG A 107 -6.99 15.32 -11.07
N TRP A 108 -8.09 14.61 -10.87
CA TRP A 108 -8.08 13.14 -10.88
C TRP A 108 -7.69 12.59 -12.27
N LEU A 109 -7.09 11.40 -12.27
CA LEU A 109 -6.70 10.68 -13.48
C LEU A 109 -7.48 9.37 -13.61
N ASP A 110 -8.01 9.09 -14.80
CA ASP A 110 -8.50 7.75 -15.13
C ASP A 110 -7.31 6.85 -15.50
N PHE A 111 -6.75 6.17 -14.50
CA PHE A 111 -5.57 5.33 -14.67
C PHE A 111 -5.79 4.05 -15.49
N ARG A 112 -7.01 3.83 -16.00
CA ARG A 112 -7.30 2.77 -17.00
C ARG A 112 -6.97 3.22 -18.43
N VAL A 113 -6.77 4.52 -18.65
CA VAL A 113 -6.37 5.06 -19.94
C VAL A 113 -4.91 4.69 -20.21
N GLU A 114 -4.67 3.93 -21.28
CA GLU A 114 -3.34 3.36 -21.58
C GLU A 114 -2.24 4.41 -21.76
N GLY A 115 -2.59 5.63 -22.16
CA GLY A 115 -1.65 6.75 -22.26
C GLY A 115 -1.03 7.21 -20.93
N LEU A 116 -1.57 6.83 -19.78
CA LEU A 116 -0.99 7.19 -18.47
C LEU A 116 0.31 6.43 -18.17
N LYS A 117 0.37 5.14 -18.49
CA LYS A 117 1.49 4.28 -18.07
C LYS A 117 2.85 4.77 -18.58
N PRO A 118 3.00 5.19 -19.86
CA PRO A 118 4.25 5.78 -20.33
C PRO A 118 4.67 7.05 -19.57
N LEU A 119 3.70 7.90 -19.22
CA LEU A 119 3.94 9.16 -18.50
C LEU A 119 4.44 8.89 -17.06
N ILE A 120 3.78 7.99 -16.34
CA ILE A 120 4.22 7.57 -15.00
C ILE A 120 5.59 6.88 -15.06
N LYS A 121 5.83 6.02 -16.06
CA LYS A 121 7.14 5.39 -16.26
C LYS A 121 8.23 6.44 -16.52
N ASN A 122 7.90 7.55 -17.19
CA ASN A 122 8.83 8.66 -17.37
C ASN A 122 9.17 9.34 -16.04
N ARG A 123 8.18 9.62 -15.17
CA ARG A 123 8.42 10.12 -13.80
C ARG A 123 9.32 9.18 -12.99
N MET A 124 9.10 7.86 -13.08
CA MET A 124 9.98 6.86 -12.45
C MET A 124 11.41 6.91 -13.02
N LYS A 125 11.58 7.06 -14.35
CA LYS A 125 12.92 7.20 -14.96
C LYS A 125 13.64 8.48 -14.51
N ILE A 126 12.91 9.58 -14.29
CA ILE A 126 13.46 10.80 -13.71
C ILE A 126 13.94 10.53 -12.27
N ALA A 127 13.17 9.79 -11.47
CA ALA A 127 13.62 9.38 -10.14
C ALA A 127 14.90 8.53 -10.19
N VAL A 128 15.00 7.58 -11.14
CA VAL A 128 16.23 6.79 -11.36
C VAL A 128 17.41 7.67 -11.76
N SER A 129 17.24 8.60 -12.71
CA SER A 129 18.33 9.44 -13.19
C SER A 129 18.87 10.37 -12.10
N LYS A 130 17.98 10.79 -11.19
CA LYS A 130 18.31 11.58 -10.00
C LYS A 130 18.80 10.75 -8.81
N LYS A 131 18.88 9.42 -8.95
CA LYS A 131 19.35 8.46 -7.94
C LYS A 131 18.45 8.31 -6.69
N CYS A 132 17.14 8.58 -6.80
CA CYS A 132 16.23 8.29 -5.69
C CYS A 132 16.32 6.81 -5.27
N ASP A 133 16.38 6.52 -3.96
CA ASP A 133 16.42 5.14 -3.45
C ASP A 133 15.05 4.46 -3.51
N GLY A 134 13.98 5.27 -3.42
CA GLY A 134 12.62 4.82 -3.60
C GLY A 134 11.70 5.93 -4.11
N ILE A 135 10.45 5.58 -4.36
CA ILE A 135 9.40 6.51 -4.78
C ILE A 135 8.16 6.36 -3.90
N GLU A 136 7.49 7.49 -3.65
CA GLU A 136 6.12 7.53 -3.15
C GLU A 136 5.19 7.88 -4.30
N VAL A 137 4.21 7.02 -4.55
CA VAL A 137 3.16 7.25 -5.57
C VAL A 137 1.82 7.50 -4.89
N ASP A 138 1.33 8.73 -4.99
CA ASP A 138 0.15 9.18 -4.24
C ASP A 138 -1.18 8.98 -4.99
N ASN A 139 -2.28 9.14 -4.25
CA ASN A 139 -3.67 9.25 -4.73
C ASN A 139 -4.23 7.98 -5.40
N LEU A 140 -3.82 6.79 -4.95
CA LEU A 140 -4.39 5.52 -5.43
C LEU A 140 -5.80 5.22 -4.89
N ASP A 141 -6.27 6.01 -3.94
CA ASP A 141 -7.59 5.88 -3.30
C ASP A 141 -8.73 6.55 -4.08
N ALA A 142 -8.52 6.93 -5.35
CA ALA A 142 -9.53 7.50 -6.24
C ALA A 142 -10.90 6.78 -6.17
N TYR A 143 -10.93 5.44 -6.13
CA TYR A 143 -12.18 4.66 -6.05
C TYR A 143 -13.02 4.94 -4.79
N GLN A 144 -12.41 5.52 -3.77
CA GLN A 144 -13.06 5.90 -2.51
C GLN A 144 -13.66 7.30 -2.58
N MET A 145 -13.26 8.12 -3.53
CA MET A 145 -13.59 9.55 -3.59
C MET A 145 -14.96 9.80 -4.21
N ASP A 146 -15.75 10.66 -3.58
CA ASP A 146 -17.14 10.90 -3.99
C ASP A 146 -17.25 11.55 -5.37
N ILE A 147 -16.29 12.41 -5.74
CA ILE A 147 -16.21 12.99 -7.09
C ILE A 147 -15.97 11.89 -8.15
N VAL A 148 -15.09 10.93 -7.86
CA VAL A 148 -14.78 9.80 -8.76
C VAL A 148 -15.95 8.83 -8.86
N LYS A 149 -16.67 8.56 -7.76
CA LYS A 149 -17.88 7.72 -7.76
C LYS A 149 -19.01 8.28 -8.63
N LYS A 150 -19.02 9.60 -8.89
CA LYS A 150 -20.01 10.29 -9.75
C LYS A 150 -19.65 10.24 -11.23
N TRP A 151 -18.46 9.77 -11.61
CA TRP A 151 -18.10 9.62 -13.02
C TRP A 151 -19.06 8.66 -13.72
N LYS A 152 -19.30 8.89 -15.01
CA LYS A 152 -20.13 7.99 -15.85
C LYS A 152 -19.67 6.53 -15.78
N ASN A 153 -18.35 6.32 -15.67
CA ASN A 153 -17.72 5.02 -15.44
C ASN A 153 -16.68 5.17 -14.31
N PRO A 154 -17.08 5.01 -13.05
CA PRO A 154 -16.20 5.26 -11.91
C PRO A 154 -15.08 4.22 -11.84
N ILE A 155 -13.91 4.65 -11.35
CA ILE A 155 -12.81 3.74 -11.02
C ILE A 155 -13.24 2.81 -9.90
N THR A 156 -12.96 1.52 -10.05
CA THR A 156 -13.28 0.50 -9.05
C THR A 156 -12.06 0.14 -8.19
N LYS A 157 -12.30 -0.49 -7.03
CA LYS A 157 -11.23 -1.09 -6.22
C LYS A 157 -10.36 -2.07 -7.03
N ALA A 158 -10.98 -2.85 -7.93
CA ALA A 158 -10.27 -3.82 -8.76
C ALA A 158 -9.34 -3.14 -9.78
N ASP A 159 -9.78 -2.02 -10.34
CA ASP A 159 -8.94 -1.19 -11.21
C ASP A 159 -7.72 -0.66 -10.43
N THR A 160 -7.94 -0.14 -9.21
CA THR A 160 -6.85 0.32 -8.34
C THR A 160 -5.85 -0.80 -8.03
N ILE A 161 -6.31 -2.00 -7.68
CA ILE A 161 -5.41 -3.14 -7.40
C ILE A 161 -4.56 -3.47 -8.64
N LYS A 162 -5.17 -3.50 -9.83
CA LYS A 162 -4.45 -3.76 -11.08
C LYS A 162 -3.39 -2.69 -11.35
N PHE A 163 -3.73 -1.42 -11.15
CA PHE A 163 -2.80 -0.31 -11.34
C PHE A 163 -1.68 -0.30 -10.31
N ALA A 164 -1.99 -0.53 -9.02
CA ALA A 164 -1.01 -0.63 -7.94
C ALA A 164 0.01 -1.77 -8.17
N LYS A 165 -0.44 -2.95 -8.61
CA LYS A 165 0.47 -4.05 -8.99
C LYS A 165 1.38 -3.70 -10.17
N TRP A 166 0.83 -2.99 -11.16
CA TRP A 166 1.62 -2.49 -12.29
C TRP A 166 2.67 -1.46 -11.85
N LEU A 167 2.31 -0.52 -10.96
CA LEU A 167 3.24 0.46 -10.40
C LEU A 167 4.40 -0.23 -9.69
N GLY A 168 4.11 -1.16 -8.78
CA GLY A 168 5.14 -1.91 -8.04
C GLY A 168 6.07 -2.69 -8.95
N SER A 169 5.49 -3.46 -9.89
CA SER A 169 6.27 -4.24 -10.86
C SER A 169 7.16 -3.34 -11.75
N THR A 170 6.64 -2.18 -12.15
CA THR A 170 7.38 -1.24 -13.01
C THR A 170 8.52 -0.57 -12.25
N ALA A 171 8.28 -0.11 -11.02
CA ALA A 171 9.33 0.46 -10.17
C ALA A 171 10.45 -0.56 -9.93
N HIS A 172 10.09 -1.80 -9.61
CA HIS A 172 11.06 -2.89 -9.41
C HIS A 172 11.87 -3.20 -10.67
N SER A 173 11.26 -3.17 -11.85
CA SER A 173 11.96 -3.35 -13.13
C SER A 173 12.97 -2.23 -13.43
N LEU A 174 12.81 -1.08 -12.78
CA LEU A 174 13.71 0.08 -12.88
C LEU A 174 14.70 0.15 -11.71
N GLY A 175 14.72 -0.85 -10.82
CA GLY A 175 15.59 -0.88 -9.64
C GLY A 175 15.14 0.00 -8.48
N LEU A 176 13.95 0.61 -8.56
CA LEU A 176 13.42 1.51 -7.52
C LEU A 176 12.61 0.77 -6.47
N SER A 177 12.77 1.15 -5.21
CA SER A 177 11.80 0.83 -4.17
C SER A 177 10.54 1.67 -4.29
N ILE A 178 9.44 1.15 -3.80
CA ILE A 178 8.14 1.83 -3.89
C ILE A 178 7.34 1.70 -2.61
N GLY A 179 6.78 2.84 -2.18
CA GLY A 179 5.90 2.97 -1.03
C GLY A 179 4.43 2.93 -1.39
N LEU A 180 3.63 2.15 -0.66
CA LEU A 180 2.17 2.21 -0.75
C LEU A 180 1.66 3.37 0.12
N LYS A 181 1.15 4.44 -0.52
CA LYS A 181 0.59 5.60 0.17
C LYS A 181 -0.89 5.38 0.51
N ASN A 182 -1.24 5.48 1.79
CA ASN A 182 -2.62 5.42 2.29
C ASN A 182 -3.37 4.14 1.83
N VAL A 183 -4.50 4.30 1.13
CA VAL A 183 -5.33 3.28 0.47
C VAL A 183 -5.45 1.95 1.23
N VAL A 184 -5.72 2.02 2.54
CA VAL A 184 -5.67 0.86 3.46
C VAL A 184 -6.53 -0.33 3.05
N GLY A 185 -7.58 -0.08 2.26
CA GLY A 185 -8.51 -1.10 1.79
C GLY A 185 -7.93 -2.11 0.81
N ILE A 186 -6.74 -1.86 0.22
CA ILE A 186 -6.09 -2.77 -0.74
C ILE A 186 -4.77 -3.34 -0.24
N ILE A 187 -4.34 -3.04 1.00
CA ILE A 187 -3.04 -3.42 1.56
C ILE A 187 -2.75 -4.91 1.31
N ASP A 188 -3.65 -5.79 1.75
CA ASP A 188 -3.44 -7.25 1.64
C ASP A 188 -3.44 -7.74 0.18
N ASP A 189 -4.05 -6.99 -0.75
CA ASP A 189 -4.12 -7.34 -2.17
C ASP A 189 -2.82 -7.01 -2.92
N VAL A 190 -2.01 -6.07 -2.39
CA VAL A 190 -0.86 -5.49 -3.12
C VAL A 190 0.46 -5.51 -2.34
N ALA A 191 0.47 -5.85 -1.04
CA ALA A 191 1.64 -5.72 -0.19
C ALA A 191 2.92 -6.32 -0.78
N ASP A 192 2.84 -7.45 -1.48
CA ASP A 192 4.01 -8.12 -2.09
C ASP A 192 4.71 -7.32 -3.20
N TYR A 193 4.02 -6.32 -3.77
CA TYR A 193 4.54 -5.47 -4.85
C TYR A 193 5.22 -4.20 -4.33
N TYR A 194 5.20 -3.97 -3.02
CA TYR A 194 5.73 -2.76 -2.38
C TYR A 194 6.81 -3.10 -1.36
N ASP A 195 7.77 -2.19 -1.17
CA ASP A 195 8.92 -2.38 -0.26
C ASP A 195 8.69 -1.71 1.10
N PHE A 196 7.79 -0.71 1.16
CA PHE A 196 7.35 -0.02 2.37
C PHE A 196 5.94 0.57 2.18
N ALA A 197 5.41 1.21 3.21
CA ALA A 197 4.17 1.98 3.14
C ALA A 197 4.32 3.35 3.79
N ILE A 198 3.55 4.32 3.31
CA ILE A 198 3.41 5.65 3.90
C ILE A 198 1.93 5.85 4.25
N ASN A 199 1.63 6.34 5.45
CA ASN A 199 0.26 6.64 5.85
C ASN A 199 0.17 7.98 6.56
N GLU A 200 -0.88 8.72 6.22
CA GLU A 200 -1.28 9.92 6.91
C GLU A 200 -2.45 9.63 7.86
N GLU A 201 -2.27 10.07 9.11
CA GLU A 201 -3.28 10.10 10.16
C GLU A 201 -3.84 8.72 10.59
N CYS A 202 -3.14 7.60 10.35
CA CYS A 202 -3.64 6.29 10.80
C CYS A 202 -3.91 6.24 12.31
N ALA A 203 -3.14 7.01 13.09
CA ALA A 203 -3.29 7.09 14.52
C ALA A 203 -4.66 7.70 14.85
N ASN A 204 -5.04 8.80 14.23
CA ASN A 204 -6.32 9.46 14.48
C ASN A 204 -7.52 8.66 13.96
N HIS A 205 -7.30 7.84 12.94
CA HIS A 205 -8.36 7.02 12.32
C HIS A 205 -8.45 5.60 12.88
N ASN A 206 -7.61 5.23 13.86
CA ASN A 206 -7.52 3.87 14.39
C ASN A 206 -7.39 2.84 13.25
N GLU A 207 -6.47 3.08 12.31
CA GLU A 207 -6.23 2.22 11.16
C GLU A 207 -4.77 1.73 11.04
N CYS A 208 -3.88 2.13 11.96
CA CYS A 208 -2.46 1.74 11.89
C CYS A 208 -2.27 0.21 11.92
N TYR A 209 -3.14 -0.52 12.63
CA TYR A 209 -3.09 -1.98 12.71
C TYR A 209 -3.28 -2.68 11.36
N LEU A 210 -3.85 -2.01 10.36
CA LEU A 210 -4.01 -2.58 9.01
C LEU A 210 -2.67 -2.79 8.31
N TYR A 211 -1.61 -2.12 8.75
CA TYR A 211 -0.26 -2.29 8.22
C TYR A 211 0.55 -3.39 8.92
N ASN A 212 -0.04 -4.16 9.84
CA ASN A 212 0.67 -5.19 10.60
C ASN A 212 1.35 -6.24 9.69
N ASN A 213 0.76 -6.56 8.54
CA ASN A 213 1.33 -7.52 7.58
C ASN A 213 2.60 -6.95 6.89
N PHE A 214 2.65 -5.65 6.62
CA PHE A 214 3.88 -4.98 6.16
C PHE A 214 4.98 -5.11 7.22
N LEU A 215 4.68 -4.73 8.45
CA LEU A 215 5.66 -4.71 9.54
C LEU A 215 6.20 -6.12 9.85
N LYS A 216 5.32 -7.13 9.90
CA LYS A 216 5.70 -8.54 10.12
C LYS A 216 6.50 -9.15 8.98
N SER A 217 6.32 -8.66 7.75
CA SER A 217 7.14 -9.08 6.61
C SER A 217 8.48 -8.32 6.51
N GLY A 218 8.83 -7.55 7.56
CA GLY A 218 10.09 -6.83 7.63
C GLY A 218 10.12 -5.55 6.79
N LYS A 219 8.95 -5.03 6.39
CA LYS A 219 8.82 -3.79 5.61
C LYS A 219 8.54 -2.61 6.52
N ALA A 220 9.21 -1.48 6.28
CA ALA A 220 8.94 -0.25 6.99
C ALA A 220 7.50 0.25 6.73
N VAL A 221 6.94 0.90 7.75
CA VAL A 221 5.74 1.72 7.59
C VAL A 221 6.06 3.08 8.21
N PHE A 222 5.94 4.08 7.38
CA PHE A 222 6.20 5.49 7.67
C PHE A 222 4.86 6.18 7.90
N GLY A 223 4.62 6.63 9.13
CA GLY A 223 3.39 7.31 9.52
C GLY A 223 3.63 8.78 9.78
N VAL A 224 2.70 9.63 9.38
CA VAL A 224 2.68 11.06 9.73
C VAL A 224 1.33 11.45 10.33
N THR A 225 1.36 12.27 11.37
CA THR A 225 0.19 12.90 11.96
C THR A 225 0.39 14.41 12.01
N TYR A 226 -0.69 15.17 11.85
CA TYR A 226 -0.66 16.64 11.76
C TYR A 226 -1.23 17.31 13.01
N LYS A 227 -0.99 18.62 13.13
CA LYS A 227 -1.57 19.48 14.18
C LYS A 227 -1.01 19.22 15.59
N GLY A 228 0.27 18.87 15.66
CA GLY A 228 1.08 18.87 16.87
C GLY A 228 0.96 17.63 17.77
N LEU A 229 2.02 17.33 18.52
CA LEU A 229 2.10 16.12 19.35
C LEU A 229 1.05 16.09 20.46
N ALA A 230 0.86 17.20 21.16
CA ALA A 230 -0.03 17.27 22.33
C ALA A 230 -1.46 16.82 22.00
N LYS A 231 -1.98 17.28 20.84
CA LYS A 231 -3.31 16.93 20.34
C LYS A 231 -3.45 15.44 20.04
N ASN A 232 -2.40 14.84 19.51
CA ASN A 232 -2.45 13.48 18.96
C ASN A 232 -1.93 12.41 19.91
N LYS A 233 -1.32 12.82 21.04
CA LYS A 233 -0.64 11.94 22.00
C LYS A 233 -1.44 10.70 22.37
N LYS A 234 -2.73 10.86 22.70
CA LYS A 234 -3.61 9.75 23.08
C LYS A 234 -3.76 8.71 21.96
N ASP A 235 -4.06 9.17 20.75
CA ASP A 235 -4.26 8.31 19.59
C ASP A 235 -2.96 7.61 19.18
N LEU A 236 -1.85 8.34 19.20
CA LEU A 236 -0.50 7.81 18.95
C LEU A 236 -0.17 6.68 19.94
N CYS A 237 -0.36 6.91 21.24
CA CYS A 237 -0.08 5.91 22.27
C CYS A 237 -0.95 4.66 22.12
N ASN A 238 -2.23 4.83 21.78
CA ASN A 238 -3.17 3.71 21.65
C ASN A 238 -2.95 2.88 20.40
N ASN A 239 -2.61 3.53 19.28
CA ASN A 239 -2.69 2.91 17.97
C ASN A 239 -1.32 2.51 17.39
N LEU A 240 -0.20 2.90 18.02
CA LEU A 240 1.15 2.53 17.56
C LEU A 240 1.84 1.47 18.43
N SER A 241 1.39 1.26 19.68
CA SER A 241 2.01 0.30 20.59
C SER A 241 1.97 -1.12 20.00
N GLY A 242 3.13 -1.75 19.89
CA GLY A 242 3.29 -3.09 19.36
C GLY A 242 3.40 -3.19 17.83
N LEU A 243 3.43 -2.07 17.10
CA LEU A 243 3.56 -2.09 15.63
C LEU A 243 5.01 -2.02 15.15
N GLY A 244 5.83 -1.15 15.73
CA GLY A 244 7.16 -0.83 15.18
C GLY A 244 7.11 0.07 13.92
N MET A 245 6.00 0.80 13.75
CA MET A 245 5.84 1.86 12.74
C MET A 245 6.68 3.09 13.13
N SER A 246 7.31 3.74 12.15
CA SER A 246 8.03 5.00 12.36
C SER A 246 7.07 6.16 12.19
N MET A 247 6.78 6.90 13.25
CA MET A 247 5.81 7.98 13.24
C MET A 247 6.48 9.35 13.43
N ILE A 248 6.12 10.31 12.59
CA ILE A 248 6.46 11.73 12.78
C ILE A 248 5.18 12.53 13.04
N VAL A 249 5.32 13.63 13.76
CA VAL A 249 4.24 14.59 14.01
C VAL A 249 4.64 15.96 13.51
N LYS A 250 3.84 16.51 12.60
CA LYS A 250 3.98 17.90 12.12
C LYS A 250 3.14 18.83 12.99
N GLU A 251 3.70 19.99 13.35
CA GLU A 251 2.97 20.99 14.14
C GLU A 251 1.80 21.60 13.38
N GLY A 252 2.00 21.87 12.09
CA GLY A 252 0.94 22.30 11.18
C GLY A 252 0.39 21.16 10.32
N SER A 253 -0.15 21.54 9.18
CA SER A 253 -0.58 20.63 8.12
C SER A 253 0.29 20.74 6.86
N LYS A 254 1.40 21.46 6.96
CA LYS A 254 2.40 21.57 5.89
C LYS A 254 3.48 20.52 6.10
N LEU A 255 3.98 19.98 5.00
CA LEU A 255 5.08 19.02 5.00
C LEU A 255 6.42 19.75 4.97
N VAL A 256 6.65 20.54 6.02
CA VAL A 256 7.93 21.22 6.31
C VAL A 256 8.88 20.27 7.03
N GLN A 257 10.18 20.58 7.09
CA GLN A 257 11.17 19.72 7.73
C GLN A 257 10.94 19.60 9.24
N GLU A 258 10.52 20.68 9.89
CA GLU A 258 10.25 20.71 11.32
C GLU A 258 9.14 19.73 11.70
N GLY A 259 9.33 19.11 12.85
CA GLY A 259 8.40 18.14 13.41
C GLY A 259 9.04 17.34 14.52
N THR A 260 8.23 16.50 15.14
CA THR A 260 8.67 15.60 16.21
C THR A 260 8.73 14.17 15.69
N THR A 261 9.86 13.49 15.84
CA THR A 261 9.89 12.03 15.73
C THR A 261 9.27 11.44 16.98
N PHE A 262 8.19 10.68 16.81
CA PHE A 262 7.46 10.10 17.94
C PHE A 262 8.20 8.89 18.51
N ASP A 263 8.72 9.05 19.72
CA ASP A 263 9.21 7.94 20.55
C ASP A 263 8.12 7.49 21.54
N GLY A 264 7.60 6.27 21.38
CA GLY A 264 6.54 5.78 22.24
C GLY A 264 6.93 5.60 23.71
N LYS A 265 8.20 5.30 24.03
CA LYS A 265 8.66 5.18 25.42
C LYS A 265 8.76 6.54 26.08
N VAL A 266 9.29 7.53 25.38
CA VAL A 266 9.39 8.92 25.86
C VAL A 266 8.01 9.53 26.02
N HIS A 267 7.14 9.37 25.02
CA HIS A 267 5.87 10.07 24.99
C HIS A 267 4.75 9.34 25.74
N CYS A 268 4.73 8.00 25.77
CA CYS A 268 3.66 7.20 26.39
C CYS A 268 4.08 6.44 27.64
N GLY A 269 5.37 6.48 28.01
CA GLY A 269 5.91 5.81 29.18
C GLY A 269 6.41 4.39 28.91
N SER A 270 6.94 3.77 29.97
CA SER A 270 7.65 2.50 29.92
C SER A 270 6.80 1.30 29.47
N SER A 271 5.47 1.39 29.53
CA SER A 271 4.55 0.33 29.09
C SER A 271 4.37 0.26 27.57
N PHE A 272 4.75 1.29 26.81
CA PHE A 272 4.62 1.30 25.36
C PHE A 272 5.51 0.23 24.72
N SER A 273 4.98 -0.61 23.84
CA SER A 273 5.79 -1.63 23.15
C SER A 273 6.31 -1.11 21.82
N ASN A 274 7.63 -1.05 21.69
CA ASN A 274 8.29 -0.80 20.40
C ASN A 274 8.48 -2.10 19.60
N ALA A 275 8.13 -3.27 20.13
CA ALA A 275 8.33 -4.54 19.40
C ALA A 275 7.29 -4.68 18.28
N VAL A 276 7.68 -5.26 17.15
CA VAL A 276 6.74 -5.70 16.11
C VAL A 276 6.02 -6.94 16.64
N GLY A 277 4.90 -6.72 17.33
CA GLY A 277 4.08 -7.77 17.93
C GLY A 277 2.85 -8.08 17.06
N VAL A 278 2.03 -9.02 17.52
CA VAL A 278 0.68 -9.18 16.93
C VAL A 278 -0.15 -7.98 17.35
N ALA A 279 -0.27 -6.98 16.47
CA ALA A 279 -1.23 -5.89 16.64
C ALA A 279 -2.63 -6.46 16.89
N VAL A 280 -3.15 -6.29 18.10
CA VAL A 280 -4.54 -6.57 18.43
C VAL A 280 -5.32 -5.29 18.20
N LYS A 281 -6.43 -5.37 17.46
CA LYS A 281 -7.33 -4.22 17.29
C LYS A 281 -7.70 -3.65 18.66
N PRO A 282 -7.52 -2.33 18.90
CA PRO A 282 -7.95 -1.71 20.16
C PRO A 282 -9.44 -1.99 20.39
N GLY A 283 -9.77 -2.64 21.51
CA GLY A 283 -11.13 -3.05 21.89
C GLY A 283 -11.50 -4.52 21.68
N SER A 284 -10.59 -5.40 21.20
CA SER A 284 -10.84 -6.85 21.25
C SER A 284 -10.34 -7.43 22.58
N LYS A 285 -11.26 -7.96 23.41
CA LYS A 285 -10.88 -8.73 24.60
C LYS A 285 -10.03 -9.92 24.16
N VAL A 286 -8.77 -9.95 24.57
CA VAL A 286 -7.88 -11.11 24.37
C VAL A 286 -8.41 -12.23 25.28
N SER A 287 -9.04 -13.25 24.69
CA SER A 287 -9.31 -14.51 25.38
C SER A 287 -7.99 -15.28 25.46
N THR A 288 -7.35 -15.25 26.62
CA THR A 288 -6.21 -16.12 26.93
C THR A 288 -6.68 -17.56 26.98
N THR A 289 -6.51 -18.29 25.89
CA THR A 289 -6.65 -19.75 25.89
C THR A 289 -5.46 -20.33 26.65
N LYS A 290 -5.71 -20.87 27.86
CA LYS A 290 -4.73 -21.67 28.61
C LYS A 290 -4.25 -22.82 27.73
N LYS A 291 -2.94 -22.88 27.51
CA LYS A 291 -2.25 -23.98 26.84
C LYS A 291 -2.39 -25.23 27.71
N VAL A 292 -3.22 -26.18 27.29
CA VAL A 292 -3.28 -27.52 27.91
C VAL A 292 -2.07 -28.30 27.43
N THR A 293 -1.16 -28.62 28.36
CA THR A 293 -0.02 -29.50 28.13
C THR A 293 -0.51 -30.94 28.09
N THR A 294 -0.50 -31.57 26.92
CA THR A 294 -0.78 -33.01 26.80
C THR A 294 0.53 -33.79 26.95
N THR A 295 0.71 -34.41 28.10
CA THR A 295 1.83 -35.32 28.40
C THR A 295 1.59 -36.66 27.68
N THR A 296 2.43 -37.00 26.70
CA THR A 296 2.40 -38.30 26.01
C THR A 296 2.99 -39.38 26.94
N LYS A 297 2.14 -40.29 27.45
CA LYS A 297 2.61 -41.56 28.03
C LYS A 297 2.55 -42.66 26.97
N LYS A 298 3.71 -43.30 26.78
CA LYS A 298 3.99 -44.45 25.94
C LYS A 298 3.46 -45.71 26.63
N VAL A 299 2.60 -46.49 25.96
CA VAL A 299 2.26 -47.87 26.36
C VAL A 299 2.32 -48.77 25.13
N THR A 300 2.96 -49.92 25.33
CA THR A 300 3.42 -50.88 24.34
C THR A 300 2.39 -52.01 24.16
N THR A 301 2.23 -52.45 22.90
CA THR A 301 1.79 -53.77 22.39
C THR A 301 0.43 -54.36 22.80
N ASN A 302 -0.41 -54.64 21.79
CA ASN A 302 -0.48 -56.00 21.24
C ASN A 302 -1.09 -56.05 19.83
N LYS A 303 -0.53 -56.96 19.03
CA LYS A 303 -0.72 -57.16 17.59
C LYS A 303 -1.89 -58.13 17.37
N LYS A 304 -2.83 -57.81 16.48
CA LYS A 304 -3.64 -58.83 15.79
C LYS A 304 -3.81 -58.42 14.33
N VAL A 305 -3.38 -59.32 13.46
CA VAL A 305 -3.31 -59.21 12.00
C VAL A 305 -4.66 -59.60 11.42
N THR A 306 -5.20 -58.78 10.50
CA THR A 306 -6.09 -59.27 9.43
C THR A 306 -5.87 -58.47 8.15
N THR A 307 -5.53 -59.20 7.11
CA THR A 307 -5.24 -58.84 5.72
C THR A 307 -6.51 -58.46 4.96
N THR A 308 -6.52 -57.43 4.09
CA THR A 308 -6.83 -57.57 2.63
C THR A 308 -6.83 -56.26 1.82
N LYS A 309 -6.07 -56.34 0.72
CA LYS A 309 -6.30 -55.89 -0.68
C LYS A 309 -6.71 -54.45 -1.02
N LYS A 310 -5.72 -53.81 -1.66
CA LYS A 310 -5.77 -52.68 -2.61
C LYS A 310 -6.40 -53.14 -3.94
N VAL A 311 -7.36 -52.39 -4.49
CA VAL A 311 -7.73 -52.46 -5.91
C VAL A 311 -7.80 -51.06 -6.50
N SER A 312 -6.99 -50.88 -7.53
CA SER A 312 -6.99 -49.79 -8.50
C SER A 312 -7.98 -50.13 -9.61
N SER A 313 -8.75 -49.16 -10.11
CA SER A 313 -9.42 -49.30 -11.40
C SER A 313 -9.35 -48.01 -12.23
N THR A 314 -9.17 -48.25 -13.52
CA THR A 314 -8.75 -47.33 -14.57
C THR A 314 -9.92 -47.03 -15.51
N LYS A 315 -9.96 -45.81 -16.05
CA LYS A 315 -10.47 -45.35 -17.38
C LYS A 315 -11.72 -45.99 -18.04
N LYS A 316 -12.64 -45.11 -18.49
CA LYS A 316 -13.26 -45.04 -19.84
C LYS A 316 -14.07 -43.73 -19.96
N THR A 317 -13.66 -42.70 -20.70
CA THR A 317 -13.93 -42.37 -22.13
C THR A 317 -15.37 -42.62 -22.64
N SER A 318 -16.06 -41.54 -23.00
CA SER A 318 -17.05 -41.51 -24.10
C SER A 318 -17.25 -40.07 -24.63
N LYS A 319 -17.08 -39.90 -25.95
CA LYS A 319 -17.41 -38.73 -26.78
C LYS A 319 -18.91 -38.69 -27.10
N LYS A 320 -19.50 -37.49 -27.25
CA LYS A 320 -20.49 -37.13 -28.31
C LYS A 320 -20.73 -35.60 -28.29
N VAL A 321 -20.24 -34.85 -29.28
CA VAL A 321 -20.91 -34.31 -30.50
C VAL A 321 -22.00 -33.24 -30.24
N THR A 322 -21.61 -32.02 -30.57
CA THR A 322 -22.27 -30.89 -31.28
C THR A 322 -23.78 -30.86 -31.45
N THR A 323 -24.41 -29.71 -31.13
CA THR A 323 -25.15 -28.89 -32.13
C THR A 323 -25.53 -27.51 -31.59
N SER A 324 -25.36 -26.53 -32.47
CA SER A 324 -25.71 -25.12 -32.39
C SER A 324 -27.18 -24.88 -32.71
N LYS A 325 -27.79 -23.83 -32.13
CA LYS A 325 -28.82 -23.02 -32.81
C LYS A 325 -28.98 -21.65 -32.14
N LYS A 326 -29.01 -20.64 -33.01
CA LYS A 326 -29.21 -19.21 -32.79
C LYS A 326 -30.58 -18.88 -33.41
N VAL A 327 -31.47 -18.19 -32.71
CA VAL A 327 -32.58 -17.43 -33.32
C VAL A 327 -32.86 -16.18 -32.47
N THR A 328 -33.23 -15.12 -33.18
CA THR A 328 -33.27 -13.69 -32.85
C THR A 328 -34.73 -13.21 -32.62
N THR A 329 -34.86 -11.94 -32.19
CA THR A 329 -35.98 -10.98 -32.40
C THR A 329 -37.29 -11.19 -31.61
N SER A 330 -38.04 -10.19 -31.10
CA SER A 330 -37.98 -8.71 -31.11
C SER A 330 -39.20 -8.10 -30.37
N LYS A 331 -39.04 -6.89 -29.77
CA LYS A 331 -40.02 -5.74 -29.62
C LYS A 331 -41.36 -6.01 -28.86
N LYS A 332 -42.07 -5.08 -28.19
CA LYS A 332 -42.09 -3.61 -28.01
C LYS A 332 -43.11 -3.23 -26.87
N VAL A 333 -43.01 -1.99 -26.32
CA VAL A 333 -44.09 -1.04 -25.86
C VAL A 333 -44.64 -1.18 -24.43
N THR A 334 -44.30 -0.26 -23.49
CA THR A 334 -44.97 1.00 -22.97
C THR A 334 -46.22 0.71 -22.09
N THR A 335 -46.58 1.35 -20.96
CA THR A 335 -46.60 2.73 -20.40
C THR A 335 -47.00 2.60 -18.90
N SER A 336 -46.29 3.17 -17.91
CA SER A 336 -46.53 4.41 -17.14
C SER A 336 -47.79 4.54 -16.23
N VAL A 337 -47.53 4.96 -14.97
CA VAL A 337 -48.32 5.81 -14.03
C VAL A 337 -48.95 5.15 -12.77
N LYS A 338 -48.67 5.81 -11.62
CA LYS A 338 -49.02 5.64 -10.17
C LYS A 338 -50.33 6.40 -9.84
N PRO A 339 -50.75 6.72 -8.58
CA PRO A 339 -50.63 6.12 -7.23
C PRO A 339 -51.98 6.07 -6.42
N SER A 340 -52.06 5.32 -5.31
CA SER A 340 -52.61 5.76 -3.98
C SER A 340 -52.59 4.59 -2.97
N VAL A 341 -51.95 4.74 -1.79
CA VAL A 341 -52.43 5.08 -0.42
C VAL A 341 -52.90 3.89 0.46
N LYS A 342 -52.07 3.65 1.50
CA LYS A 342 -52.27 3.11 2.87
C LYS A 342 -53.38 2.09 3.19
N ALA A 343 -53.00 0.98 3.84
CA ALA A 343 -53.36 0.69 5.25
C ALA A 343 -52.53 -0.48 5.84
N THR A 344 -52.46 -0.46 7.16
CA THR A 344 -51.58 -1.13 8.12
C THR A 344 -51.91 -2.61 8.37
N THR A 345 -50.90 -3.45 8.62
CA THR A 345 -50.99 -4.60 9.56
C THR A 345 -49.62 -5.15 9.94
N THR A 346 -49.61 -6.00 10.96
CA THR A 346 -48.68 -6.01 12.10
C THR A 346 -47.61 -7.11 12.03
N LYS A 347 -46.44 -6.82 12.60
CA LYS A 347 -45.42 -7.72 13.23
C LYS A 347 -45.20 -9.14 12.65
N THR A 348 -43.97 -9.39 12.19
CA THR A 348 -43.18 -10.53 12.72
C THR A 348 -41.69 -10.25 12.57
N ALA A 349 -40.95 -10.47 13.66
CA ALA A 349 -39.51 -10.29 13.74
C ALA A 349 -38.78 -11.42 13.02
N ALA A 350 -37.85 -11.07 12.14
CA ALA A 350 -36.84 -11.98 11.61
C ALA A 350 -35.47 -11.29 11.63
N SER A 351 -34.55 -11.88 12.39
CA SER A 351 -33.18 -11.43 12.60
C SER A 351 -32.43 -11.30 11.28
N LYS A 352 -32.19 -10.06 10.81
CA LYS A 352 -31.23 -9.80 9.75
C LYS A 352 -29.86 -9.52 10.37
N LYS A 353 -28.92 -10.44 10.08
CA LYS A 353 -27.49 -10.28 10.29
C LYS A 353 -27.05 -8.88 9.83
N ILE A 354 -26.63 -8.06 10.77
CA ILE A 354 -26.00 -6.76 10.50
C ILE A 354 -24.68 -7.07 9.77
N LYS A 355 -24.67 -6.95 8.45
CA LYS A 355 -23.42 -6.76 7.71
C LYS A 355 -22.87 -5.41 8.16
N VAL A 356 -21.82 -5.46 8.99
CA VAL A 356 -21.00 -4.28 9.29
C VAL A 356 -20.36 -3.85 7.97
N VAL A 357 -21.02 -2.96 7.25
CA VAL A 357 -20.41 -2.18 6.19
C VAL A 357 -19.42 -1.26 6.90
N LYS A 358 -18.13 -1.63 6.88
CA LYS A 358 -17.05 -0.73 7.29
C LYS A 358 -17.17 0.52 6.42
N LYS A 359 -17.68 1.61 6.99
CA LYS A 359 -17.67 2.92 6.34
C LYS A 359 -16.20 3.34 6.28
N VAL A 360 -15.57 3.10 5.13
CA VAL A 360 -14.27 3.69 4.81
C VAL A 360 -14.51 5.19 4.78
N VAL A 361 -13.89 5.91 5.71
CA VAL A 361 -13.94 7.36 5.75
C VAL A 361 -13.17 7.85 4.52
N THR A 362 -13.84 8.63 3.68
CA THR A 362 -13.21 9.37 2.58
C THR A 362 -12.16 10.29 3.18
N LYS A 363 -10.89 10.08 2.84
CA LYS A 363 -9.77 10.85 3.38
C LYS A 363 -9.81 12.27 2.81
N LYS A 364 -9.70 13.27 3.70
CA LYS A 364 -9.19 14.59 3.32
C LYS A 364 -7.68 14.54 3.50
N ILE A 365 -6.96 14.23 2.43
CA ILE A 365 -5.49 14.24 2.44
C ILE A 365 -5.06 15.70 2.58
N VAL A 366 -4.24 16.01 3.58
CA VAL A 366 -3.73 17.37 3.82
C VAL A 366 -2.29 17.48 3.33
N LYS A 367 -2.09 17.62 2.02
CA LYS A 367 -0.80 17.84 1.40
C LYS A 367 -0.60 19.32 1.02
N LYS A 368 -0.47 20.22 2.00
CA LYS A 368 -0.04 21.59 1.65
C LYS A 368 1.46 21.56 1.38
N ILE A 369 1.82 21.39 0.10
CA ILE A 369 3.16 21.69 -0.43
C ILE A 369 3.43 23.18 -0.16
#